data_AF-A0A7Y5U8U5-F1
#
_entry.id   AF-A0A7Y5U8U5-F1
#
_cell.length_a   1.000
_cell.length_b   1.000
_cell.length_c   1.000
_cell.angle_alpha   90.00
_cell.angle_beta   90.00
_cell.angle_gamma   90.00
#
_symmetry.space_group_name_H-M   'P 1'
#
loop_
_entity.id
_entity.type
_entity.pdbx_description
1 polymer ?
#
loop_
_entity_poly.entity_id
_entity_poly.type
_entity_poly.pdbx_seq_one_letter_code
_entity_poly.pdbx_strand_id
1 'polypeptide(L)'
;MALVSVDIPPGTATSGDGAVSAPRIRTPTCAGSTLASPSAQQPNPSDVAAPAKTGWHHAYDLDGDGRNDSINVEFTGGGHCCYRLSVELTSTRGVVALPFWFDGGYVGGLDLSNPSRFHIADDGPVPEIVLEIATDNGHHLPIPNDWKERYGITEHHIAISFPCGELRVRNVPAL
;
A
#
# COMPACT_ATOMS: atom_id res chain seq x y z
N MET A 1 -30.25 52.49 -17.83
CA MET A 1 -29.35 51.32 -17.77
C MET A 1 -28.83 51.09 -19.17
N ALA A 2 -27.58 51.42 -19.42
CA ALA A 2 -26.97 51.45 -20.75
C ALA A 2 -26.32 50.10 -21.07
N LEU A 3 -26.64 49.58 -22.26
CA LEU A 3 -25.98 48.43 -22.89
C LEU A 3 -24.63 48.91 -23.45
N VAL A 4 -23.54 48.27 -23.04
CA VAL A 4 -22.21 48.47 -23.63
C VAL A 4 -21.95 47.27 -24.54
N SER A 5 -22.03 47.49 -25.85
CA SER A 5 -21.49 46.59 -26.87
C SER A 5 -19.97 46.74 -26.90
N VAL A 6 -19.25 45.62 -26.90
CA VAL A 6 -17.82 45.58 -27.19
C VAL A 6 -17.62 44.76 -28.46
N ASP A 7 -17.06 45.42 -29.45
CA ASP A 7 -16.65 44.90 -30.76
C ASP A 7 -15.40 44.02 -30.58
N ILE A 8 -15.41 42.80 -31.12
CA ILE A 8 -14.27 41.86 -31.09
C ILE A 8 -13.73 41.71 -32.52
N PRO A 9 -12.47 42.07 -32.81
CA PRO A 9 -11.86 41.80 -34.11
C PRO A 9 -11.48 40.31 -34.26
N PRO A 10 -11.49 39.75 -35.49
CA PRO A 10 -11.08 38.37 -35.73
C PRO A 10 -9.56 38.23 -35.63
N GLY A 11 -9.11 37.58 -34.56
CA GLY A 11 -7.72 37.16 -34.37
C GLY A 11 -7.41 35.88 -35.14
N THR A 12 -6.51 36.03 -36.10
CA THR A 12 -5.83 35.02 -36.91
C THR A 12 -5.41 33.76 -36.17
N ALA A 13 -5.70 32.61 -36.78
CA ALA A 13 -5.17 31.30 -36.44
C ALA A 13 -3.65 31.25 -36.68
N THR A 14 -2.91 30.84 -35.66
CA THR A 14 -1.53 30.33 -35.79
C THR A 14 -1.47 28.97 -35.12
N SER A 15 -1.28 27.93 -35.94
CA SER A 15 -0.82 26.61 -35.50
C SER A 15 0.49 26.76 -34.74
N GLY A 16 0.49 26.31 -33.49
CA GLY A 16 1.70 26.05 -32.72
C GLY A 16 1.62 24.62 -32.22
N ASP A 17 2.39 23.74 -32.84
CA ASP A 17 2.76 22.43 -32.29
C ASP A 17 3.47 22.65 -30.96
N GLY A 18 2.71 22.62 -29.88
CA GLY A 18 3.21 22.62 -28.52
C GLY A 18 2.87 21.29 -27.88
N ALA A 19 3.82 20.36 -27.92
CA ALA A 19 3.76 19.15 -27.11
C ALA A 19 3.66 19.56 -25.64
N VAL A 20 2.44 19.53 -25.10
CA VAL A 20 2.18 19.70 -23.67
C VAL A 20 2.80 18.48 -22.99
N SER A 21 4.02 18.65 -22.47
CA SER A 21 4.57 17.72 -21.49
C SER A 21 3.60 17.67 -20.33
N ALA A 22 2.98 16.52 -20.12
CA ALA A 22 2.14 16.27 -18.96
C ALA A 22 2.91 16.66 -17.69
N PRO A 23 2.24 17.25 -16.67
CA PRO A 23 2.87 17.54 -15.41
C PRO A 23 3.45 16.25 -14.85
N ARG A 24 4.78 16.19 -14.72
CA ARG A 24 5.45 15.11 -13.98
C ARG A 24 4.90 15.13 -12.57
N ILE A 25 4.10 14.13 -12.23
CA ILE A 25 3.71 13.83 -10.86
C ILE A 25 5.02 13.64 -10.10
N ARG A 26 5.30 14.55 -9.18
CA ARG A 26 6.42 14.42 -8.26
C ARG A 26 6.07 13.28 -7.32
N THR A 27 6.73 12.13 -7.50
CA THR A 27 6.71 11.09 -6.48
C THR A 27 7.20 11.70 -5.16
N PRO A 28 6.54 11.43 -4.03
CA PRO A 28 7.05 11.85 -2.73
C PRO A 28 8.42 11.19 -2.55
N THR A 29 9.49 11.98 -2.65
CA THR A 29 10.84 11.52 -2.36
C THR A 29 10.97 11.47 -0.85
N CYS A 30 10.89 10.28 -0.28
CA CYS A 30 11.31 10.07 1.10
C CYS A 30 12.79 10.45 1.19
N ALA A 31 13.16 11.24 2.20
CA ALA A 31 14.53 11.72 2.36
C ALA A 31 15.48 10.53 2.60
N GLY A 32 16.03 9.97 1.53
CA GLY A 32 16.86 8.76 1.58
C GLY A 32 17.06 8.06 0.23
N SER A 33 16.13 8.19 -0.73
CA SER A 33 16.22 7.49 -2.02
C SER A 33 17.30 8.09 -2.94
N THR A 34 18.55 7.73 -2.67
CA THR A 34 19.57 7.72 -3.73
C THR A 34 19.32 6.44 -4.50
N LEU A 35 18.81 6.54 -5.73
CA LEU A 35 18.67 5.41 -6.66
C LEU A 35 20.07 4.81 -6.92
N ALA A 36 20.50 3.89 -6.06
CA ALA A 36 21.65 3.06 -6.31
C ALA A 36 21.19 1.83 -7.10
N SER A 37 21.63 1.74 -8.36
CA SER A 37 21.57 0.50 -9.12
C SER A 37 22.20 -0.64 -8.31
N PRO A 38 21.64 -1.87 -8.33
CA PRO A 38 22.18 -2.96 -7.53
C PRO A 38 23.55 -3.39 -8.08
N SER A 39 24.61 -2.94 -7.42
CA SER A 39 25.92 -3.57 -7.50
C SER A 39 25.89 -4.76 -6.54
N ALA A 40 25.98 -5.97 -7.08
CA ALA A 40 26.01 -7.20 -6.30
C ALA A 40 27.19 -7.18 -5.31
N GLN A 41 26.88 -7.01 -4.02
CA GLN A 41 27.86 -7.07 -2.94
C GLN A 41 27.72 -8.42 -2.25
N GLN A 42 28.76 -9.24 -2.40
CA GLN A 42 28.84 -10.60 -1.90
C GLN A 42 28.79 -10.60 -0.35
N PRO A 43 27.88 -11.37 0.30
CA PRO A 43 27.74 -11.34 1.76
C PRO A 43 28.93 -11.99 2.48
N ASN A 44 29.33 -11.37 3.61
CA ASN A 44 30.34 -11.89 4.53
C ASN A 44 29.79 -13.10 5.31
N PRO A 45 30.57 -14.18 5.49
CA PRO A 45 30.09 -15.45 6.06
C PRO A 45 30.02 -15.48 7.60
N SER A 46 29.76 -14.36 8.27
CA SER A 46 29.73 -14.31 9.76
C SER A 46 28.51 -13.64 10.38
N ASP A 47 27.55 -13.21 9.56
CA ASP A 47 26.21 -12.90 10.06
C ASP A 47 25.41 -14.20 10.04
N VAL A 48 25.23 -14.83 11.21
CA VAL A 48 24.25 -15.91 11.36
C VAL A 48 22.88 -15.26 11.22
N ALA A 49 22.43 -15.15 9.98
CA ALA A 49 21.15 -14.61 9.59
C ALA A 49 20.04 -15.41 10.29
N ALA A 50 19.08 -14.70 10.86
CA ALA A 50 17.76 -15.27 11.09
C ALA A 50 17.30 -15.96 9.78
N PRO A 51 16.58 -17.08 9.84
CA PRO A 51 16.17 -17.80 8.64
C PRO A 51 15.55 -16.81 7.66
N ALA A 52 16.12 -16.74 6.45
CA ALA A 52 15.59 -15.89 5.39
C ALA A 52 14.11 -16.21 5.24
N LYS A 53 13.24 -15.22 5.44
CA LYS A 53 11.83 -15.33 5.08
C LYS A 53 11.79 -15.46 3.55
N THR A 54 11.89 -16.68 3.04
CA THR A 54 11.75 -16.97 1.62
C THR A 54 10.25 -16.98 1.29
N GLY A 55 9.86 -16.26 0.24
CA GLY A 55 8.46 -16.14 -0.18
C GLY A 55 7.94 -14.70 -0.17
N TRP A 56 6.66 -14.55 -0.50
CA TRP A 56 6.01 -13.26 -0.71
C TRP A 56 6.09 -12.30 0.49
N HIS A 57 6.25 -12.84 1.71
CA HIS A 57 6.41 -12.09 2.95
C HIS A 57 7.59 -11.10 2.96
N HIS A 58 8.58 -11.24 2.08
CA HIS A 58 9.76 -10.36 2.01
C HIS A 58 10.09 -9.89 0.58
N ALA A 59 9.07 -9.75 -0.25
CA ALA A 59 9.24 -9.47 -1.68
C ALA A 59 9.01 -8.01 -2.09
N TYR A 60 8.61 -7.14 -1.17
CA TYR A 60 8.07 -5.81 -1.49
C TYR A 60 8.76 -4.71 -0.68
N ASP A 61 9.10 -3.60 -1.34
CA ASP A 61 9.55 -2.33 -0.75
C ASP A 61 8.31 -1.48 -0.39
N LEU A 62 7.78 -1.64 0.83
CA LEU A 62 6.47 -1.10 1.22
C LEU A 62 6.53 0.40 1.54
N ASP A 63 7.72 0.94 1.81
CA ASP A 63 7.91 2.36 2.16
C ASP A 63 8.60 3.22 1.09
N GLY A 64 9.13 2.60 0.04
CA GLY A 64 9.72 3.25 -1.13
C GLY A 64 11.19 3.61 -0.97
N ASP A 65 11.91 2.99 -0.02
CA ASP A 65 13.31 3.28 0.28
C ASP A 65 14.32 2.46 -0.55
N GLY A 66 13.82 1.55 -1.39
CA GLY A 66 14.60 0.65 -2.25
C GLY A 66 15.02 -0.66 -1.58
N ARG A 67 14.47 -1.02 -0.42
CA ARG A 67 14.73 -2.28 0.29
C ARG A 67 13.44 -3.03 0.54
N ASN A 68 13.48 -4.34 0.38
CA ASN A 68 12.32 -5.15 0.71
C ASN A 68 12.07 -5.13 2.22
N ASP A 69 10.80 -4.98 2.59
CA ASP A 69 10.28 -5.06 3.95
C ASP A 69 9.74 -6.45 4.25
N SER A 70 9.37 -6.70 5.51
CA SER A 70 8.78 -7.98 5.91
C SER A 70 7.34 -7.83 6.38
N ILE A 71 6.44 -8.64 5.82
CA ILE A 71 5.08 -8.83 6.30
C ILE A 71 5.07 -10.07 7.21
N ASN A 72 4.66 -9.87 8.46
CA ASN A 72 4.49 -10.92 9.44
C ASN A 72 3.01 -11.20 9.63
N VAL A 73 2.64 -12.48 9.60
CA VAL A 73 1.27 -12.94 9.79
C VAL A 73 1.21 -13.77 11.06
N GLU A 74 0.39 -13.35 12.02
CA GLU A 74 0.15 -14.07 13.27
C GLU A 74 -1.27 -14.64 13.25
N PHE A 75 -1.40 -15.95 13.46
CA PHE A 75 -2.68 -16.59 13.69
C PHE A 75 -3.05 -16.47 15.17
N THR A 76 -4.16 -15.78 15.49
CA THR A 76 -4.54 -15.50 16.88
C THR A 76 -5.53 -16.49 17.48
N GLY A 77 -5.97 -17.51 16.72
CA GLY A 77 -6.82 -18.58 17.21
C GLY A 77 -8.33 -18.30 17.19
N GLY A 78 -9.10 -19.37 17.02
CA GLY A 78 -10.56 -19.40 16.84
C GLY A 78 -10.93 -20.47 15.79
N GLY A 79 -12.12 -21.07 15.88
CA GLY A 79 -12.53 -22.18 15.00
C GLY A 79 -12.55 -21.81 13.50
N HIS A 80 -12.69 -20.52 13.19
CA HIS A 80 -12.82 -19.99 11.83
C HIS A 80 -12.23 -18.56 11.65
N CYS A 81 -11.42 -18.05 12.60
CA CYS A 81 -10.86 -16.68 12.58
C CYS A 81 -9.76 -16.57 13.67
N CYS A 82 -8.77 -15.66 13.69
CA CYS A 82 -8.42 -14.48 12.87
C CYS A 82 -6.89 -14.44 12.61
N TYR A 83 -6.46 -13.71 11.58
CA TYR A 83 -5.05 -13.30 11.42
C TYR A 83 -4.83 -11.85 11.86
N ARG A 84 -3.63 -11.57 12.36
CA ARG A 84 -3.06 -10.22 12.53
C ARG A 84 -1.86 -10.05 11.62
N LEU A 85 -1.73 -8.87 11.03
CA LEU A 85 -0.53 -8.49 10.29
C LEU A 85 0.31 -7.52 11.11
N SER A 86 1.62 -7.64 10.95
CA SER A 86 2.55 -6.55 11.24
C SER A 86 3.54 -6.40 10.11
N VAL A 87 4.03 -5.18 9.91
CA VAL A 87 5.04 -4.87 8.91
C VAL A 87 6.31 -4.44 9.62
N GLU A 88 7.41 -5.06 9.27
CA GLU A 88 8.75 -4.68 9.71
C GLU A 88 9.44 -3.93 8.57
N LEU A 89 9.66 -2.62 8.79
CA LEU A 89 10.32 -1.73 7.84
C LEU A 89 11.84 -1.89 7.96
N THR A 90 12.49 -2.34 6.90
CA THR A 90 13.89 -2.79 6.94
C THR A 90 14.86 -1.67 7.33
N SER A 91 14.66 -0.44 6.83
CA SER A 91 15.59 0.66 7.13
C SER A 91 15.47 1.21 8.54
N THR A 92 14.27 1.19 9.13
CA THR A 92 14.06 1.71 10.49
C THR A 92 14.12 0.60 11.55
N ARG A 93 14.02 -0.67 11.15
CA ARG A 93 13.69 -1.82 12.02
C ARG A 93 12.44 -1.59 12.85
N GLY A 94 11.56 -0.69 12.40
CA GLY A 94 10.29 -0.41 13.04
C GLY A 94 9.29 -1.51 12.72
N VAL A 95 8.59 -2.01 13.74
CA VAL A 95 7.47 -2.93 13.55
C VAL A 95 6.17 -2.17 13.74
N VAL A 96 5.34 -2.14 12.70
CA VAL A 96 4.01 -1.56 12.72
C VAL A 96 2.99 -2.70 12.81
N ALA A 97 2.37 -2.85 13.97
CA ALA A 97 1.22 -3.76 14.12
C ALA A 97 -0.01 -3.13 13.49
N LEU A 98 -0.64 -3.84 12.55
CA LEU A 98 -1.89 -3.40 11.94
C LEU A 98 -3.05 -3.69 12.88
N PRO A 99 -3.94 -2.70 13.14
CA PRO A 99 -5.03 -2.87 14.09
C PRO A 99 -6.21 -3.67 13.52
N PHE A 100 -6.10 -4.16 12.29
CA PHE A 100 -7.19 -4.78 11.55
C PHE A 100 -7.15 -6.30 11.67
N TRP A 101 -8.31 -6.86 11.97
CA TRP A 101 -8.57 -8.28 11.93
C TRP A 101 -9.21 -8.64 10.60
N PHE A 102 -8.81 -9.78 10.05
CA PHE A 102 -9.46 -10.37 8.90
C PHE A 102 -9.54 -11.89 9.06
N ASP A 103 -10.56 -12.47 8.43
CA ASP A 103 -10.87 -13.88 8.55
C ASP A 103 -9.88 -14.75 7.75
N GLY A 104 -9.51 -15.86 8.41
CA GLY A 104 -8.38 -16.69 8.07
C GLY A 104 -8.72 -17.95 7.29
N GLY A 105 -9.57 -17.85 6.28
CA GLY A 105 -9.97 -18.94 5.37
C GLY A 105 -8.86 -19.56 4.52
N TYR A 106 -7.60 -19.45 4.95
CA TYR A 106 -6.41 -20.00 4.31
C TYR A 106 -5.96 -21.26 5.06
N VAL A 107 -6.27 -22.43 4.51
CA VAL A 107 -5.83 -23.72 5.04
C VAL A 107 -4.32 -23.85 4.82
N GLY A 108 -3.53 -23.77 5.89
CA GLY A 108 -2.06 -23.84 5.82
C GLY A 108 -1.32 -22.51 5.99
N GLY A 109 -2.06 -21.41 6.25
CA GLY A 109 -1.49 -20.07 6.44
C GLY A 109 -1.79 -19.15 5.26
N LEU A 110 -1.66 -17.84 5.48
CA LEU A 110 -1.88 -16.83 4.45
C LEU A 110 -0.87 -16.99 3.30
N ASP A 111 -1.33 -17.25 2.08
CA ASP A 111 -0.46 -17.65 0.96
C ASP A 111 -0.78 -16.95 -0.37
N LEU A 112 -1.47 -15.80 -0.33
CA LEU A 112 -1.94 -15.03 -1.51
C LEU A 112 -2.89 -15.80 -2.46
N SER A 113 -3.34 -17.00 -2.10
CA SER A 113 -4.18 -17.84 -2.98
C SER A 113 -5.60 -17.29 -3.21
N ASN A 114 -6.04 -16.32 -2.42
CA ASN A 114 -7.36 -15.71 -2.52
C ASN A 114 -7.26 -14.17 -2.60
N PRO A 115 -7.06 -13.63 -3.82
CA PRO A 115 -6.77 -12.21 -4.03
C PRO A 115 -7.95 -11.28 -3.69
N SER A 116 -9.19 -11.79 -3.67
CA SER A 116 -10.36 -10.97 -3.29
C SER A 116 -10.42 -10.64 -1.80
N ARG A 117 -9.66 -11.36 -0.97
CA ARG A 117 -9.56 -11.13 0.48
C ARG A 117 -8.20 -10.59 0.92
N PHE A 118 -7.13 -11.01 0.24
CA PHE A 118 -5.78 -10.57 0.52
C PHE A 118 -4.91 -10.62 -0.73
N HIS A 119 -4.33 -9.48 -1.09
CA HIS A 119 -3.25 -9.42 -2.07
C HIS A 119 -2.36 -8.20 -1.79
N ILE A 120 -1.25 -8.12 -2.53
CA ILE A 120 -0.37 -6.96 -2.53
C ILE A 120 -0.44 -6.34 -3.92
N ALA A 121 -0.92 -5.11 -4.00
CA ALA A 121 -1.00 -4.33 -5.23
C ALA A 121 0.30 -3.55 -5.41
N ASP A 122 1.00 -3.76 -6.53
CA ASP A 122 2.31 -3.15 -6.82
C ASP A 122 2.27 -2.34 -8.13
N ASP A 123 1.17 -1.63 -8.36
CA ASP A 123 0.94 -0.75 -9.51
C ASP A 123 1.08 0.74 -9.16
N GLY A 124 1.36 1.04 -7.88
CA GLY A 124 1.52 2.37 -7.32
C GLY A 124 2.97 2.82 -7.13
N PRO A 125 3.19 4.01 -6.54
CA PRO A 125 4.51 4.50 -6.19
C PRO A 125 5.15 3.73 -5.02
N VAL A 126 4.32 3.09 -4.19
CA VAL A 126 4.71 2.07 -3.21
C VAL A 126 3.65 0.96 -3.28
N PRO A 127 4.01 -0.31 -3.03
CA PRO A 127 3.06 -1.41 -2.93
C PRO A 127 2.06 -1.18 -1.79
N GLU A 128 0.83 -1.62 -2.00
CA GLU A 128 -0.24 -1.57 -1.00
C GLU A 128 -0.67 -2.97 -0.58
N ILE A 129 -0.87 -3.18 0.71
CA ILE A 129 -1.48 -4.39 1.25
C ILE A 129 -2.99 -4.20 1.21
N VAL A 130 -3.69 -5.03 0.42
CA VAL A 130 -5.14 -4.96 0.26
C VAL A 130 -5.81 -6.09 1.00
N LEU A 131 -6.79 -5.76 1.83
CA LEU A 131 -7.39 -6.65 2.83
C LEU A 131 -8.91 -6.50 2.85
N GLU A 132 -9.61 -7.63 2.97
CA GLU A 132 -11.00 -7.67 3.42
C GLU A 132 -11.05 -7.78 4.96
N ILE A 133 -11.50 -6.75 5.65
CA ILE A 133 -11.47 -6.65 7.12
C ILE A 133 -12.85 -6.83 7.75
N ALA A 134 -12.87 -7.00 9.08
CA ALA A 134 -14.11 -7.11 9.86
C ALA A 134 -15.04 -8.20 9.29
N THR A 135 -14.47 -9.36 8.98
CA THR A 135 -15.19 -10.52 8.48
C THR A 135 -15.04 -11.69 9.45
N ASP A 136 -16.08 -12.52 9.54
CA ASP A 136 -16.08 -13.78 10.30
C ASP A 136 -16.77 -14.86 9.48
N ASN A 137 -16.02 -15.92 9.15
CA ASN A 137 -16.48 -17.03 8.32
C ASN A 137 -17.15 -16.56 6.99
N GLY A 138 -16.53 -15.57 6.33
CA GLY A 138 -17.03 -14.95 5.09
C GLY A 138 -18.18 -13.96 5.26
N HIS A 139 -18.65 -13.69 6.48
CA HIS A 139 -19.70 -12.69 6.75
C HIS A 139 -19.11 -11.35 7.18
N HIS A 140 -19.62 -10.27 6.60
CA HIS A 140 -19.28 -8.90 6.99
C HIS A 140 -19.90 -8.56 8.35
N LEU A 141 -19.05 -8.18 9.30
CA LEU A 141 -19.45 -7.67 10.62
C LEU A 141 -19.51 -6.14 10.59
N PRO A 142 -20.16 -5.48 11.55
CA PRO A 142 -20.07 -4.03 11.64
C PRO A 142 -18.62 -3.55 11.80
N ILE A 143 -18.17 -2.62 10.94
CA ILE A 143 -16.85 -1.99 11.08
C ILE A 143 -16.78 -1.27 12.43
N PRO A 144 -15.76 -1.55 13.27
CA PRO A 144 -15.57 -0.90 14.55
C PRO A 144 -15.51 0.63 14.45
N ASN A 145 -16.17 1.34 15.39
CA ASN A 145 -16.24 2.81 15.34
C ASN A 145 -14.88 3.48 15.49
N ASP A 146 -13.97 2.91 16.28
CA ASP A 146 -12.61 3.41 16.42
C ASP A 146 -11.83 3.34 15.10
N TRP A 147 -12.10 2.35 14.24
CA TRP A 147 -11.50 2.28 12.91
C TRP A 147 -12.06 3.36 11.97
N LYS A 148 -13.37 3.61 12.03
CA LYS A 148 -14.02 4.69 11.26
C LYS A 148 -13.44 6.05 11.67
N GLU A 149 -13.36 6.32 12.96
CA GLU A 149 -12.90 7.60 13.50
C GLU A 149 -11.40 7.83 13.27
N ARG A 150 -10.57 6.79 13.47
CA ARG A 150 -9.11 6.92 13.36
C ARG A 150 -8.59 6.88 11.93
N TYR A 151 -9.19 6.05 11.08
CA TYR A 151 -8.68 5.76 9.74
C TYR A 151 -9.62 6.17 8.60
N GLY A 152 -10.84 6.66 8.91
CA GLY A 152 -11.81 7.04 7.87
C GLY A 152 -12.36 5.85 7.08
N ILE A 153 -12.30 4.63 7.63
CA ILE A 153 -12.74 3.41 6.95
C ILE A 153 -14.27 3.33 7.00
N THR A 154 -14.89 3.08 5.86
CA THR A 154 -16.34 2.88 5.73
C THR A 154 -16.70 1.60 4.99
N GLU A 155 -15.72 0.97 4.33
CA GLU A 155 -15.87 -0.24 3.53
C GLU A 155 -15.11 -1.41 4.16
N HIS A 156 -15.47 -2.64 3.76
CA HIS A 156 -14.80 -3.86 4.18
C HIS A 156 -13.48 -4.12 3.46
N HIS A 157 -13.26 -3.47 2.32
CA HIS A 157 -12.02 -3.58 1.57
C HIS A 157 -11.19 -2.32 1.78
N ILE A 158 -9.98 -2.50 2.30
CA ILE A 158 -9.04 -1.41 2.54
C ILE A 158 -7.71 -1.69 1.86
N ALA A 159 -7.02 -0.62 1.47
CA ALA A 159 -5.62 -0.64 1.10
C ALA A 159 -4.79 0.05 2.18
N ILE A 160 -3.66 -0.57 2.51
CA ILE A 160 -2.70 -0.09 3.50
C ILE A 160 -1.37 0.16 2.81
N SER A 161 -0.79 1.33 3.04
CA SER A 161 0.53 1.70 2.52
C SER A 161 1.39 2.37 3.58
N PHE A 162 2.69 2.40 3.35
CA PHE A 162 3.68 2.96 4.27
C PHE A 162 4.55 4.04 3.63
N PRO A 163 4.01 5.03 2.87
CA PRO A 163 4.87 6.01 2.21
C PRO A 163 5.75 6.73 3.25
N CYS A 164 7.06 6.60 3.08
CA CYS A 164 8.06 7.12 4.02
C CYS A 164 7.90 6.59 5.45
N GLY A 165 7.44 5.34 5.59
CA GLY A 165 7.27 4.64 6.86
C GLY A 165 6.01 5.01 7.65
N GLU A 166 5.15 5.87 7.11
CA GLU A 166 3.90 6.28 7.78
C GLU A 166 2.74 5.38 7.37
N LEU A 167 2.07 4.76 8.35
CA LEU A 167 0.86 3.99 8.10
C LEU A 167 -0.24 4.88 7.48
N ARG A 168 -0.69 4.51 6.29
CA ARG A 168 -1.86 5.09 5.62
C ARG A 168 -2.86 4.01 5.30
N VAL A 169 -4.13 4.36 5.41
CA VAL A 169 -5.25 3.45 5.15
C VAL A 169 -6.28 4.18 4.32
N ARG A 170 -6.85 3.50 3.33
CA ARG A 170 -7.93 4.02 2.49
C ARG A 170 -8.90 2.92 2.12
N ASN A 171 -10.16 3.28 1.86
CA ASN A 171 -11.14 2.36 1.28
C ASN A 171 -10.76 2.03 -0.17
N VAL A 172 -11.05 0.81 -0.61
CA VAL A 172 -10.98 0.38 -2.00
C VAL A 172 -12.26 -0.36 -2.39
N PRO A 173 -12.62 -0.41 -3.68
CA PRO A 173 -13.70 -1.27 -4.14
C PRO A 173 -13.41 -2.74 -3.83
N ALA A 174 -14.46 -3.52 -3.59
CA ALA A 174 -14.34 -4.98 -3.58
C ALA A 174 -13.86 -5.47 -4.96
N LEU A 175 -13.00 -6.49 -4.96
CA LEU A 175 -12.46 -7.14 -6.16
C LEU A 175 -13.41 -8.18 -6.75
#